data_AF-A0A327YRJ1-F1
#
_entry.id   AF-A0A327YRJ1-F1
#
_cell.length_a   1.000
_cell.length_b   1.000
_cell.length_c   1.000
_cell.angle_alpha   90.00
_cell.angle_beta   90.00
_cell.angle_gamma   90.00
#
_symmetry.space_group_name_H-M   'P 1'
#
loop_
_entity.id
_entity.type
_entity.pdbx_description
1 polymer ?
#
loop_
_entity_poly.entity_id
_entity_poly.type
_entity_poly.pdbx_seq_one_letter_code
_entity_poly.pdbx_strand_id
1 'polypeptide(L)'
;MKEEREKKSYSTFLKENEGKIMLAITIIFISLIMIYSNINEKEYYKKINDFQGKTVGKVYSIRLGKSSYLKYYFHDNDKKYYSEARYSEYTFDNFGKYYRVIFNEKNPSENHIYLNKEIKPDSIALTKAGFKYVIYYDYDIPTNTYIKKHKWE
;
A
#
# COMPACT_ATOMS: atom_id res chain seq x y z
N MET A 1 51.40 -5.17 35.50
CA MET A 1 51.48 -6.64 35.42
C MET A 1 50.12 -7.35 35.55
N LYS A 2 49.26 -7.02 36.53
CA LYS A 2 47.92 -7.65 36.66
C LYS A 2 46.97 -7.29 35.51
N GLU A 3 46.95 -6.01 35.15
CA GLU A 3 46.09 -5.44 34.11
C GLU A 3 46.37 -6.01 32.69
N GLU A 4 47.64 -6.27 32.36
CA GLU A 4 48.01 -6.89 31.07
C GLU A 4 47.58 -8.36 30.97
N ARG A 5 47.63 -9.10 32.08
CA ARG A 5 47.14 -10.49 32.12
C ARG A 5 45.62 -10.54 31.97
N GLU A 6 44.91 -9.61 32.61
CA GLU A 6 43.46 -9.48 32.48
C GLU A 6 43.08 -9.15 31.03
N LYS A 7 43.73 -8.16 30.39
CA LYS A 7 43.49 -7.82 28.97
C LYS A 7 43.72 -9.00 28.02
N LYS A 8 44.78 -9.79 28.26
CA LYS A 8 45.09 -10.99 27.46
C LYS A 8 44.09 -12.13 27.70
N SER A 9 43.57 -12.25 28.92
CA SER A 9 42.49 -13.19 29.24
C SER A 9 41.19 -12.83 28.51
N TYR A 10 40.81 -11.55 28.52
CA TYR A 10 39.62 -11.06 27.82
C TYR A 10 39.73 -11.24 26.31
N SER A 11 40.88 -10.91 25.71
CA SER A 11 41.05 -11.06 24.25
C SER A 11 41.00 -12.51 23.79
N THR A 12 41.51 -13.45 24.61
CA THR A 12 41.45 -14.89 24.33
C THR A 12 40.01 -15.40 24.44
N PHE A 13 39.28 -15.00 25.49
CA PHE A 13 37.86 -15.32 25.66
C PHE A 13 36.98 -14.81 24.51
N LEU A 14 37.23 -13.57 24.05
CA LEU A 14 36.49 -12.98 22.93
C LEU A 14 36.73 -13.74 21.63
N LYS A 15 37.97 -14.16 21.34
CA LYS A 15 38.30 -14.99 20.17
C LYS A 15 37.66 -16.38 20.22
N GLU A 16 37.70 -17.04 21.38
CA GLU A 16 37.09 -18.36 21.56
C GLU A 16 35.55 -18.33 21.41
N ASN A 17 34.91 -17.21 21.77
CA ASN A 17 33.46 -17.05 21.74
C ASN A 17 32.96 -16.11 20.62
N GLU A 18 33.83 -15.71 19.69
CA GLU A 18 33.54 -14.69 18.67
C GLU A 18 32.26 -15.01 17.88
N GLY A 19 32.11 -16.27 17.44
CA GLY A 19 30.91 -16.71 16.72
C GLY A 19 29.62 -16.64 17.56
N LYS A 20 29.68 -16.98 18.85
CA LYS A 20 28.52 -16.89 19.76
C LYS A 20 28.14 -15.44 20.03
N ILE A 21 29.13 -14.58 20.20
CA ILE A 21 28.94 -13.14 20.42
C ILE A 21 28.32 -12.52 19.16
N MET A 22 28.86 -12.82 17.98
CA MET A 22 28.30 -12.34 16.70
C MET A 22 26.85 -12.81 16.51
N LEU A 23 26.55 -14.08 16.79
CA LEU A 23 25.19 -14.61 16.71
C LEU A 23 24.23 -13.90 17.67
N ALA A 24 24.64 -13.65 18.92
CA ALA A 24 23.85 -12.92 19.89
C ALA A 24 23.55 -11.48 19.42
N ILE A 25 24.55 -10.79 18.87
CA ILE A 25 24.39 -9.45 18.28
C ILE A 25 23.40 -9.49 17.11
N THR A 26 23.52 -10.46 16.20
CA THR A 26 22.59 -10.62 15.07
C THR A 26 21.15 -10.81 15.54
N ILE A 27 20.90 -11.64 16.55
CA ILE A 27 19.56 -11.87 17.10
C ILE A 27 18.98 -10.58 17.69
N ILE A 28 19.80 -9.80 18.41
CA ILE A 28 19.38 -8.51 18.96
C ILE A 28 18.98 -7.55 17.84
N PHE A 29 19.78 -7.44 16.77
CA PHE A 29 19.45 -6.59 15.63
C PHE A 29 18.17 -7.02 14.91
N ILE A 30 17.98 -8.33 14.67
CA ILE A 30 16.74 -8.86 14.06
C ILE A 30 15.53 -8.53 14.95
N SER A 31 15.67 -8.68 16.26
CA SER A 31 14.61 -8.36 17.23
C SER A 31 14.25 -6.88 17.19
N LEU A 32 15.25 -5.99 17.16
CA LEU A 32 15.03 -4.54 17.05
C LEU A 32 14.32 -4.17 15.74
N ILE A 33 14.70 -4.77 14.61
CA ILE A 33 14.04 -4.55 13.31
C ILE A 33 12.57 -4.99 13.36
N MET A 34 12.28 -6.16 13.95
CA MET A 34 10.90 -6.63 14.09
C MET A 34 10.07 -5.72 15.00
N ILE A 35 10.62 -5.27 16.12
CA ILE A 35 9.93 -4.33 17.04
C ILE A 35 9.65 -3.01 16.32
N TYR A 36 10.64 -2.44 15.64
CA TYR A 36 10.49 -1.19 14.88
C TYR A 36 9.42 -1.32 13.79
N SER A 37 9.43 -2.42 13.03
CA SER A 37 8.42 -2.69 12.00
C SER A 37 7.00 -2.74 12.58
N ASN A 38 6.82 -3.43 13.72
CA ASN A 38 5.52 -3.56 14.38
C ASN A 38 5.01 -2.22 14.94
N ILE A 39 5.90 -1.38 15.48
CA ILE A 39 5.54 -0.03 15.94
C ILE A 39 5.07 0.82 14.75
N ASN A 40 5.85 0.86 13.67
CA ASN A 40 5.48 1.62 12.46
C ASN A 40 4.15 1.16 11.87
N GLU A 41 3.89 -0.15 11.82
CA GLU A 41 2.63 -0.70 11.33
C GLU A 41 1.46 -0.24 12.20
N LYS A 42 1.59 -0.32 13.54
CA LYS A 42 0.57 0.14 14.47
C LYS A 42 0.30 1.64 14.34
N GLU A 43 1.34 2.45 14.22
CA GLU A 43 1.20 3.90 14.02
C GLU A 43 0.51 4.23 12.70
N TYR A 44 0.86 3.53 11.63
CA TYR A 44 0.21 3.68 10.32
C TYR A 44 -1.29 3.38 10.40
N TYR A 45 -1.67 2.25 10.98
CA TYR A 45 -3.09 1.90 11.14
C TYR A 45 -3.82 2.81 12.11
N LYS A 46 -3.16 3.29 13.18
CA LYS A 46 -3.72 4.30 14.09
C LYS A 46 -4.03 5.59 13.33
N LYS A 47 -3.07 6.11 12.57
CA LYS A 47 -3.24 7.31 11.74
C LYS A 47 -4.41 7.15 10.77
N ILE A 48 -4.51 5.99 10.12
CA ILE A 48 -5.57 5.69 9.16
C ILE A 48 -6.94 5.59 9.82
N ASN A 49 -7.02 5.02 11.03
CA ASN A 49 -8.28 4.94 11.77
C ASN A 49 -8.84 6.31 12.16
N ASP A 50 -7.99 7.34 12.25
CA ASP A 50 -8.40 8.72 12.53
C ASP A 50 -8.92 9.45 11.28
N PHE A 51 -8.80 8.86 10.09
CA PHE A 51 -9.31 9.44 8.85
C PHE A 51 -10.84 9.43 8.81
N GLN A 52 -11.44 10.59 8.55
CA GLN A 52 -12.89 10.76 8.49
C GLN A 52 -13.46 10.58 7.08
N GLY A 53 -12.68 10.94 6.06
CA GLY A 53 -13.07 10.86 4.66
C GLY A 53 -13.26 9.41 4.23
N LYS A 54 -14.40 9.11 3.59
CA LYS A 54 -14.74 7.78 3.09
C LYS A 54 -15.35 7.92 1.70
N THR A 55 -14.80 7.21 0.72
CA THR A 55 -15.28 7.27 -0.66
C THR A 55 -15.01 5.95 -1.39
N VAL A 56 -15.33 5.94 -2.67
CA VAL A 56 -15.07 4.85 -3.60
C VAL A 56 -13.81 5.18 -4.40
N GLY A 57 -12.86 4.26 -4.44
CA GLY A 57 -11.69 4.33 -5.31
C GLY A 57 -11.80 3.30 -6.43
N LYS A 58 -11.30 3.66 -7.62
CA LYS A 58 -11.21 2.78 -8.78
C LYS A 58 -9.75 2.43 -9.07
N VAL A 59 -9.49 1.15 -9.27
CA VAL A 59 -8.19 0.65 -9.70
C VAL A 59 -8.02 0.88 -11.19
N TYR A 60 -6.94 1.53 -11.59
CA TYR A 60 -6.67 1.85 -13.00
C TYR A 60 -5.34 1.30 -13.52
N SER A 61 -4.47 0.78 -12.64
CA SER A 61 -3.23 0.13 -13.06
C SER A 61 -2.76 -0.85 -11.99
N ILE A 62 -2.23 -1.99 -12.42
CA ILE A 62 -1.61 -2.98 -11.56
C ILE A 62 -0.28 -3.35 -12.18
N ARG A 63 0.79 -3.32 -11.38
CA ARG A 63 2.07 -3.91 -11.74
C ARG A 63 2.32 -5.06 -10.78
N LEU A 64 2.48 -6.26 -11.33
CA LEU A 64 2.86 -7.45 -10.57
C LEU A 64 4.38 -7.65 -10.65
N GLY A 65 4.99 -8.09 -9.55
CA GLY A 65 6.41 -8.42 -9.49
C GLY A 65 6.95 -8.44 -8.06
N LYS A 66 8.27 -8.28 -7.90
CA LYS A 66 8.92 -8.22 -6.58
C LYS A 66 8.40 -7.09 -5.68
N SER A 67 7.84 -6.05 -6.28
CA SER A 67 7.15 -4.97 -5.56
C SER A 67 5.86 -4.69 -6.29
N SER A 68 4.89 -5.60 -6.13
CA SER A 68 3.57 -5.41 -6.69
C SER A 68 2.95 -4.13 -6.13
N TYR A 69 2.49 -3.27 -7.02
CA TYR A 69 1.76 -2.07 -6.65
C TYR A 69 0.51 -1.91 -7.51
N LEU A 70 -0.50 -1.36 -6.86
CA LEU A 70 -1.78 -1.05 -7.46
C LEU A 70 -1.93 0.46 -7.42
N LYS A 71 -2.27 1.05 -8.57
CA LYS A 71 -2.61 2.46 -8.66
C LYS A 71 -4.12 2.62 -8.75
N TYR A 72 -4.63 3.54 -7.96
CA TYR A 72 -6.04 3.84 -7.88
C TYR A 72 -6.27 5.34 -7.86
N TYR A 73 -7.49 5.73 -8.18
CA TYR A 73 -7.94 7.10 -8.00
C TYR A 73 -9.29 7.14 -7.31
N PHE A 74 -9.58 8.26 -6.68
CA PHE A 74 -10.88 8.58 -6.11
C PHE A 74 -11.15 10.06 -6.29
N HIS A 75 -12.40 10.46 -6.06
CA HIS A 75 -12.77 11.87 -6.08
C HIS A 75 -13.16 12.35 -4.69
N ASP A 76 -12.81 13.60 -4.41
CA ASP A 76 -13.27 14.38 -3.26
C ASP A 76 -13.47 15.83 -3.71
N ASN A 77 -14.63 16.42 -3.43
CA ASN A 77 -14.97 17.81 -3.80
C ASN A 77 -14.63 18.17 -5.26
N ASP A 78 -15.10 17.37 -6.22
CA ASP A 78 -14.85 17.49 -7.67
C ASP A 78 -13.38 17.37 -8.11
N LYS A 79 -12.45 17.09 -7.19
CA LYS A 79 -11.04 16.85 -7.48
C LYS A 79 -10.74 15.36 -7.50
N LYS A 80 -9.94 14.96 -8.48
CA LYS A 80 -9.46 13.60 -8.65
C LYS A 80 -8.09 13.43 -8.00
N TYR A 81 -7.98 12.46 -7.10
CA TYR A 81 -6.76 12.13 -6.38
C TYR A 81 -6.23 10.78 -6.85
N TYR A 82 -4.92 10.70 -7.06
CA TYR A 82 -4.23 9.48 -7.47
C TYR A 82 -3.36 8.98 -6.33
N SER A 83 -3.32 7.66 -6.14
CA SER A 83 -2.51 7.05 -5.10
C SER A 83 -2.06 5.65 -5.51
N GLU A 84 -1.11 5.12 -4.74
CA GLU A 84 -0.59 3.78 -4.88
C GLU A 84 -0.68 3.02 -3.57
N ALA A 85 -0.97 1.72 -3.68
CA ALA A 85 -0.91 0.78 -2.57
C ALA A 85 0.05 -0.35 -2.92
N ARG A 86 0.83 -0.81 -1.94
CA ARG A 86 1.74 -1.96 -2.05
C ARG A 86 1.20 -3.10 -1.21
N TYR A 87 0.75 -4.18 -1.86
CA TYR A 87 0.44 -5.42 -1.17
C TYR A 87 0.99 -6.59 -1.98
N SER A 88 1.31 -7.67 -1.27
CA SER A 88 1.78 -8.94 -1.82
C SER A 88 0.69 -9.73 -2.54
N GLU A 89 -0.59 -9.47 -2.26
CA GLU A 89 -1.72 -10.33 -2.66
C GLU A 89 -2.47 -9.85 -3.91
N TYR A 90 -1.90 -8.92 -4.68
CA TYR A 90 -2.56 -8.41 -5.89
C TYR A 90 -2.59 -9.43 -7.01
N THR A 91 -3.73 -9.49 -7.68
CA THR A 91 -3.92 -10.21 -8.94
C THR A 91 -4.40 -9.22 -10.01
N PHE A 92 -4.28 -9.60 -11.28
CA PHE A 92 -4.85 -8.80 -12.37
C PHE A 92 -6.37 -8.65 -12.24
N ASP A 93 -7.04 -9.55 -11.53
CA ASP A 93 -8.48 -9.48 -11.27
C ASP A 93 -8.88 -8.26 -10.46
N ASN A 94 -7.94 -7.60 -9.76
CA ASN A 94 -8.23 -6.36 -9.05
C ASN A 94 -8.43 -5.16 -10.00
N PHE A 95 -8.04 -5.27 -11.28
CA PHE A 95 -8.07 -4.17 -12.23
C PHE A 95 -9.49 -3.72 -12.57
N GLY A 96 -9.72 -2.40 -12.65
CA GLY A 96 -11.02 -1.83 -13.00
C GLY A 96 -12.09 -1.92 -11.90
N LYS A 97 -11.82 -2.66 -10.82
CA LYS A 97 -12.73 -2.82 -9.68
C LYS A 97 -12.73 -1.61 -8.76
N TYR A 98 -13.77 -1.55 -7.94
CA TYR A 98 -14.01 -0.50 -6.97
C TYR A 98 -13.80 -1.01 -5.54
N TYR A 99 -13.21 -0.16 -4.71
CA TYR A 99 -12.91 -0.48 -3.32
C TYR A 99 -13.19 0.73 -2.44
N ARG A 100 -13.35 0.48 -1.15
CA ARG A 100 -13.45 1.56 -0.17
C ARG A 100 -12.09 2.24 -0.01
N VAL A 101 -12.10 3.56 -0.15
CA VAL A 101 -10.97 4.42 0.20
C VAL A 101 -11.32 5.21 1.45
N ILE A 102 -10.38 5.31 2.36
CA ILE A 102 -10.43 6.26 3.47
C ILE A 102 -9.28 7.24 3.35
N PHE A 103 -9.53 8.50 3.69
CA PHE A 103 -8.57 9.57 3.45
C PHE A 103 -8.72 10.71 4.47
N ASN A 104 -7.65 11.45 4.65
CA ASN A 104 -7.64 12.66 5.45
C ASN A 104 -8.31 13.80 4.66
N GLU A 105 -9.46 14.30 5.10
CA GLU A 105 -10.20 15.37 4.40
C GLU A 105 -9.39 16.67 4.28
N LYS A 106 -8.46 16.93 5.22
CA LYS A 106 -7.57 18.10 5.17
C LYS A 106 -6.41 17.90 4.18
N ASN A 107 -6.02 16.65 3.94
CA ASN A 107 -4.95 16.30 3.02
C ASN A 107 -5.25 14.95 2.33
N PRO A 108 -6.06 14.95 1.26
CA PRO A 108 -6.50 13.70 0.63
C PRO A 108 -5.38 12.87 0.00
N SER A 109 -4.18 13.42 -0.17
CA SER A 109 -2.97 12.65 -0.52
C SER A 109 -2.60 11.62 0.54
N GLU A 110 -3.01 11.83 1.79
CA GLU A 110 -2.98 10.81 2.83
C GLU A 110 -4.25 9.96 2.75
N ASN A 111 -4.12 8.77 2.17
CA ASN A 111 -5.24 7.88 1.90
C ASN A 111 -4.83 6.41 2.02
N HIS A 112 -5.84 5.56 2.10
CA HIS A 112 -5.71 4.11 2.18
C HIS A 112 -6.88 3.43 1.48
N ILE A 113 -6.61 2.38 0.73
CA ILE A 113 -7.60 1.57 0.00
C ILE A 113 -7.73 0.19 0.64
N TYR A 114 -8.94 -0.19 1.01
CA TYR A 114 -9.22 -1.52 1.59
C TYR A 114 -9.60 -2.52 0.50
N LEU A 115 -8.62 -3.34 0.11
CA LEU A 115 -8.74 -4.26 -1.03
C LEU A 115 -9.40 -5.60 -0.70
N ASN A 116 -9.47 -5.94 0.60
CA ASN A 116 -10.27 -7.06 1.10
C ASN A 116 -11.79 -6.81 1.04
N LYS A 117 -12.20 -5.61 0.61
CA LYS A 117 -13.59 -5.17 0.52
C LYS A 117 -13.87 -4.63 -0.88
N GLU A 118 -13.79 -5.51 -1.89
CA GLU A 118 -14.36 -5.17 -3.20
C GLU A 118 -15.80 -4.71 -2.99
N ILE A 119 -16.14 -3.58 -3.59
CA ILE A 119 -17.50 -3.06 -3.59
C ILE A 119 -18.02 -3.04 -5.02
N LYS A 120 -19.32 -3.30 -5.16
CA LYS A 120 -20.06 -3.15 -6.41
C LYS A 120 -20.99 -1.95 -6.26
N PRO A 121 -20.45 -0.72 -6.32
CA PRO A 121 -21.27 0.47 -6.13
C PRO A 121 -22.29 0.58 -7.26
N ASP A 122 -23.52 0.91 -6.91
CA ASP A 122 -24.51 1.29 -7.91
C ASP A 122 -24.19 2.67 -8.51
N SER A 123 -24.91 3.05 -9.56
CA SER A 123 -24.71 4.33 -10.24
C SER A 123 -24.86 5.53 -9.29
N ILE A 124 -25.75 5.44 -8.30
CA ILE A 124 -26.01 6.52 -7.34
C ILE A 124 -24.80 6.69 -6.41
N ALA A 125 -24.24 5.59 -5.92
CA ALA A 125 -23.04 5.57 -5.09
C ALA A 125 -21.83 6.09 -5.87
N LEU A 126 -21.69 5.73 -7.15
CA LEU A 126 -20.63 6.25 -8.02
C LEU A 126 -20.76 7.76 -8.22
N THR A 127 -21.95 8.27 -8.54
CA THR A 127 -22.19 9.70 -8.68
C THR A 127 -21.94 10.47 -7.38
N LYS A 128 -22.38 9.94 -6.23
CA LYS A 128 -22.08 10.53 -4.91
C LYS A 128 -20.59 10.53 -4.60
N ALA A 129 -19.87 9.52 -5.07
CA ALA A 129 -18.42 9.44 -4.95
C ALA A 129 -17.66 10.27 -6.01
N GLY A 130 -18.35 11.13 -6.77
CA GLY A 130 -17.77 12.05 -7.74
C GLY A 130 -17.48 11.46 -9.12
N PHE A 131 -17.82 10.18 -9.36
CA PHE A 131 -17.64 9.58 -10.68
C PHE A 131 -18.71 10.06 -11.65
N LYS A 132 -18.29 10.32 -12.89
CA LYS A 132 -19.16 10.74 -13.98
C LYS A 132 -19.36 9.59 -14.95
N TYR A 133 -20.60 9.44 -15.40
CA TYR A 133 -20.92 8.50 -16.46
C TYR A 133 -20.51 9.09 -17.81
N VAL A 134 -19.59 8.44 -18.50
CA VAL A 134 -19.03 8.91 -19.76
C VAL A 134 -19.44 7.95 -20.88
N ILE A 135 -20.00 8.53 -21.93
CA ILE A 135 -20.27 7.85 -23.20
C ILE A 135 -19.09 8.16 -24.13
N TYR A 136 -18.51 7.12 -24.71
CA TYR A 136 -17.45 7.25 -25.70
C TYR A 136 -17.71 6.31 -26.87
N TYR A 137 -16.96 6.48 -27.95
CA TYR A 137 -17.14 5.70 -29.18
C TYR A 137 -15.80 5.09 -29.58
N ASP A 138 -15.74 3.77 -29.67
CA ASP A 138 -14.61 3.05 -30.22
C ASP A 138 -14.83 2.85 -31.71
N TYR A 139 -13.83 3.16 -32.53
CA TYR A 139 -13.89 2.91 -33.96
C TYR A 139 -13.60 1.43 -34.23
N ASP A 140 -14.54 0.76 -34.88
CA ASP A 140 -14.46 -0.65 -35.26
C ASP A 140 -14.01 -0.77 -36.71
N ILE A 141 -12.74 -1.13 -36.90
CA ILE A 141 -12.09 -1.24 -38.21
C ILE A 141 -12.82 -2.23 -39.14
N PRO A 142 -13.16 -3.48 -38.70
CA PRO A 142 -13.90 -4.43 -39.53
C PRO A 142 -15.20 -3.90 -40.14
N THR A 143 -15.96 -3.11 -39.39
CA THR A 143 -17.28 -2.63 -39.83
C THR A 143 -17.28 -1.20 -40.35
N ASN A 144 -16.16 -0.48 -40.19
CA ASN A 144 -16.05 0.96 -40.46
C ASN A 144 -17.13 1.77 -39.73
N THR A 145 -17.46 1.37 -38.50
CA THR A 145 -18.49 2.05 -37.67
C THR A 145 -17.96 2.42 -36.30
N TYR A 146 -18.67 3.33 -35.63
CA TYR A 146 -18.39 3.70 -34.24
C TYR A 146 -19.29 2.91 -33.30
N ILE A 147 -18.69 2.14 -32.40
CA ILE A 147 -19.39 1.39 -31.37
C ILE A 147 -19.48 2.27 -30.11
N LYS A 148 -20.72 2.60 -29.73
CA LYS A 148 -20.99 3.30 -28.47
C LYS A 148 -20.57 2.43 -27.27
N LYS A 149 -19.80 3.01 -26.36
CA LYS A 149 -19.31 2.41 -25.13
C LYS A 149 -19.61 3.31 -23.94
N HIS A 150 -19.49 2.72 -22.76
CA HIS A 150 -19.84 3.34 -21.50
C HIS A 150 -18.78 3.05 -20.45
N LYS A 151 -18.39 4.08 -19.69
CA LYS A 151 -17.49 3.93 -18.53
C LYS A 151 -17.80 4.97 -17.46
N TRP A 152 -17.34 4.67 -16.25
CA TRP A 152 -17.30 5.62 -15.14
C TRP A 152 -15.88 6.17 -14.98
N GLU A 153 -15.75 7.49 -14.86
CA GLU A 153 -14.48 8.21 -14.67
C GLU A 153 -14.49 9.22 -13.52
#